data_AF-A0A7L5UG71-F1
#
_entry.id   AF-A0A7L5UG71-F1
#
_cell.length_a   1.000
_cell.length_b   1.000
_cell.length_c   1.000
_cell.angle_alpha   90.00
_cell.angle_beta   90.00
_cell.angle_gamma   90.00
#
_symmetry.space_group_name_H-M   'P 1'
#
loop_
_entity.id
_entity.type
_entity.pdbx_description
1 polymer ?
#
loop_
_entity_poly.entity_id
_entity_poly.type
_entity_poly.pdbx_seq_one_letter_code
_entity_poly.pdbx_strand_id
1 'polypeptide(L)'
;MKNSKVRNSEFEFLRIISMFMIVLCHFCAHGTLDITNVNAAQGHIMEVNLFFLFLGPIGVTLFVLIGAYFLCEKKFNFRRPISLVLQTVFYSFILYLFFLLGDNHLPFQAESLKALLLPFPEPSGYWFVEAYLVLLILMPLLNLLIQNLTRYQLFTTIIGGYNLRLNTRFTYYF
;
A
#
# COMPACT_ATOMS: atom_id res chain seq x y z
N MET A 1 29.05 25.79 0.36
CA MET A 1 28.73 24.79 -0.69
C MET A 1 27.54 23.97 -0.20
N LYS A 2 26.43 23.97 -0.95
CA LYS A 2 25.20 23.24 -0.59
C LYS A 2 25.48 21.77 -0.84
N ASN A 3 25.65 20.96 0.20
CA ASN A 3 25.91 19.53 0.08
C ASN A 3 24.66 18.89 -0.57
N SER A 4 24.68 18.71 -1.88
CA SER A 4 23.57 18.11 -2.61
C SER A 4 23.46 16.65 -2.18
N LYS A 5 22.35 16.30 -1.53
CA LYS A 5 22.08 14.92 -1.15
C LYS A 5 22.14 14.05 -2.41
N VAL A 6 23.13 13.17 -2.50
CA VAL A 6 23.30 12.27 -3.65
C VAL A 6 22.10 11.33 -3.69
N ARG A 7 21.40 11.34 -4.82
CA ARG A 7 20.23 10.49 -5.06
C ARG A 7 20.72 9.08 -5.38
N ASN A 8 20.18 8.07 -4.69
CA ASN A 8 20.51 6.68 -4.98
C ASN A 8 19.52 6.13 -6.02
N SER A 9 20.00 5.97 -7.26
CA SER A 9 19.18 5.52 -8.39
C SER A 9 18.72 4.07 -8.28
N GLU A 10 19.45 3.20 -7.56
CA GLU A 10 19.11 1.78 -7.37
C GLU A 10 17.82 1.63 -6.57
N PHE A 11 17.71 2.38 -5.46
CA PHE A 11 16.49 2.39 -4.65
C PHE A 11 15.31 3.03 -5.37
N GLU A 12 15.53 4.01 -6.23
CA GLU A 12 14.45 4.62 -7.03
C GLU A 12 13.95 3.67 -8.11
N PHE A 13 14.86 2.96 -8.79
CA PHE A 13 14.50 1.92 -9.73
C PHE A 13 13.71 0.79 -9.05
N LEU A 14 14.17 0.35 -7.87
CA LEU A 14 13.46 -0.66 -7.09
C LEU A 14 12.06 -0.19 -6.66
N ARG A 15 11.89 1.10 -6.35
CA ARG A 15 10.55 1.67 -6.08
C ARG A 15 9.64 1.59 -7.30
N ILE A 16 10.15 1.92 -8.48
CA ILE A 16 9.35 1.82 -9.72
C ILE A 16 8.94 0.37 -9.98
N ILE A 17 9.86 -0.59 -9.83
CA ILE A 17 9.55 -2.02 -9.95
C ILE A 17 8.47 -2.41 -8.94
N SER A 18 8.61 -1.99 -7.67
CA SER A 18 7.63 -2.32 -6.63
C SER A 18 6.24 -1.74 -6.93
N MET A 19 6.15 -0.51 -7.42
CA MET A 19 4.88 0.10 -7.85
C MET A 19 4.28 -0.67 -9.04
N PHE A 20 5.11 -1.08 -10.00
CA PHE A 20 4.65 -1.84 -11.16
C PHE A 20 4.07 -3.21 -10.77
N MET A 21 4.71 -3.92 -9.84
CA MET A 21 4.21 -5.19 -9.30
C MET A 21 2.83 -5.04 -8.64
N ILE A 22 2.62 -3.93 -7.90
CA ILE A 22 1.33 -3.62 -7.26
C ILE A 22 0.25 -3.40 -8.32
N VAL A 23 0.55 -2.59 -9.35
CA VAL A 23 -0.39 -2.31 -10.44
C VAL A 23 -0.76 -3.58 -11.21
N LEU A 24 0.21 -4.44 -11.51
CA LEU A 24 -0.05 -5.73 -12.19
C LEU A 24 -0.95 -6.64 -11.37
N CYS A 25 -0.72 -6.73 -10.05
CA CYS A 25 -1.57 -7.52 -9.17
C CYS A 25 -3.02 -7.00 -9.17
N HIS A 26 -3.23 -5.69 -9.04
CA HIS A 26 -4.57 -5.09 -9.10
C HIS A 26 -5.23 -5.26 -10.48
N PHE A 27 -4.45 -5.18 -11.55
CA PHE A 27 -4.95 -5.47 -12.89
C PHE A 27 -5.41 -6.92 -13.02
N CYS A 28 -4.67 -7.88 -12.48
CA CYS A 28 -5.07 -9.29 -12.49
C CYS A 28 -6.27 -9.57 -11.57
N ALA A 29 -6.38 -8.87 -10.44
CA ALA A 29 -7.45 -9.04 -9.46
C ALA A 29 -8.79 -8.42 -9.88
N HIS A 30 -8.76 -7.26 -10.55
CA HIS A 30 -9.96 -6.53 -11.00
C HIS A 30 -10.17 -6.57 -12.52
N GLY A 31 -9.31 -7.32 -13.23
CA GLY A 31 -9.41 -7.50 -14.67
C GLY A 31 -10.63 -8.32 -15.07
N THR A 32 -10.86 -8.42 -16.37
CA THR A 32 -12.04 -9.09 -16.94
C THR A 32 -11.88 -10.62 -17.05
N LEU A 33 -10.81 -11.19 -16.49
CA LEU A 33 -10.57 -12.63 -16.55
C LEU A 33 -11.42 -13.34 -15.50
N ASP A 34 -12.42 -14.09 -15.96
CA ASP A 34 -13.23 -14.94 -15.09
C ASP A 34 -12.45 -16.21 -14.72
N ILE A 35 -11.87 -16.16 -13.52
CA ILE A 35 -11.07 -17.24 -12.92
C ILE A 35 -11.90 -18.52 -12.68
N THR A 36 -13.23 -18.42 -12.67
CA THR A 36 -14.14 -19.53 -12.36
C THR A 36 -14.57 -20.34 -13.59
N ASN A 37 -14.40 -19.79 -14.80
CA ASN A 37 -14.80 -20.41 -16.06
C ASN A 37 -13.62 -20.57 -17.03
N VAL A 38 -12.48 -21.07 -16.52
CA VAL A 38 -11.27 -21.26 -17.32
C VAL A 38 -11.25 -22.66 -17.95
N ASN A 39 -11.24 -22.70 -19.29
CA ASN A 39 -11.12 -23.95 -20.05
C ASN A 39 -9.67 -24.43 -20.14
N ALA A 40 -9.44 -25.70 -20.44
CA ALA A 40 -8.10 -26.29 -20.53
C ALA A 40 -7.15 -25.55 -21.50
N ALA A 41 -7.67 -24.94 -22.56
CA ALA A 41 -6.90 -24.12 -23.51
C ALA A 41 -6.40 -22.77 -22.92
N GLN A 42 -6.96 -22.34 -21.78
CA GLN A 42 -6.64 -21.09 -21.09
C GLN A 42 -5.76 -21.33 -19.84
N GLY A 43 -5.29 -22.55 -19.60
CA GLY A 43 -4.48 -22.91 -18.44
C GLY A 43 -3.23 -22.03 -18.26
N HIS A 44 -2.52 -21.70 -19.35
CA HIS A 44 -1.35 -20.82 -19.28
C HIS A 44 -1.69 -19.38 -18.88
N ILE A 45 -2.89 -18.90 -19.22
CA ILE A 45 -3.35 -17.55 -18.83
C ILE A 45 -3.62 -17.51 -17.32
N MET A 46 -4.16 -18.60 -16.77
CA MET A 46 -4.35 -18.74 -15.32
C MET A 46 -3.02 -18.72 -14.57
N GLU A 47 -2.03 -19.48 -15.03
CA GLU A 47 -0.71 -19.54 -14.40
C GLU A 47 -0.06 -18.16 -14.33
N VAL A 48 -0.12 -17.39 -15.42
CA VAL A 48 0.40 -16.03 -15.50
C VAL A 48 -0.38 -15.08 -14.57
N ASN A 49 -1.71 -15.19 -14.52
CA ASN A 49 -2.53 -14.37 -13.64
C ASN A 49 -2.19 -14.61 -12.16
N LEU A 50 -2.11 -15.88 -11.74
CA LEU A 50 -1.75 -16.26 -10.37
C LEU A 50 -0.34 -15.78 -10.01
N PHE A 51 0.61 -15.87 -10.96
CA PHE A 51 1.96 -15.36 -10.77
C PHE A 51 1.96 -13.85 -10.47
N PHE A 52 1.24 -13.05 -11.26
CA PHE A 52 1.15 -11.60 -11.05
C PHE A 52 0.37 -11.22 -9.78
N LEU A 53 -0.65 -12.00 -9.41
CA LEU A 53 -1.37 -11.80 -8.16
C LEU A 53 -0.42 -11.97 -6.95
N PHE A 54 0.47 -12.96 -6.99
CA PHE A 54 1.50 -13.18 -5.97
C PHE A 54 2.53 -12.05 -5.88
N LEU A 55 2.80 -11.31 -6.96
CA LEU A 55 3.73 -10.18 -6.94
C LEU A 55 3.20 -8.98 -6.13
N GLY A 56 1.87 -8.86 -5.93
CA GLY A 56 1.27 -7.74 -5.21
C GLY A 56 1.81 -7.56 -3.79
N PRO A 57 1.68 -8.57 -2.90
CA PRO A 57 2.22 -8.52 -1.55
C PRO A 57 3.73 -8.24 -1.50
N ILE A 58 4.50 -8.78 -2.45
CA ILE A 58 5.95 -8.54 -2.55
C ILE A 58 6.21 -7.06 -2.89
N GLY A 59 5.50 -6.53 -3.89
CA GLY A 59 5.60 -5.14 -4.31
C GLY A 59 5.26 -4.18 -3.18
N VAL A 60 4.14 -4.40 -2.47
CA VAL A 60 3.75 -3.59 -1.30
C VAL A 60 4.83 -3.64 -0.22
N THR A 61 5.35 -4.82 0.09
CA THR A 61 6.38 -4.99 1.12
C THR A 61 7.66 -4.24 0.77
N LEU A 62 8.16 -4.40 -0.46
CA LEU A 62 9.34 -3.68 -0.95
C LEU A 62 9.13 -2.16 -0.91
N PHE A 63 7.98 -1.70 -1.40
CA PHE A 63 7.66 -0.27 -1.42
C PHE A 63 7.69 0.34 -0.01
N VAL A 64 7.07 -0.33 0.97
CA VAL A 64 7.05 0.10 2.37
C VAL A 64 8.44 0.04 2.98
N LEU A 65 9.22 -1.02 2.76
CA LEU A 65 10.57 -1.16 3.30
C LEU A 65 11.51 -0.06 2.79
N ILE A 66 11.52 0.22 1.49
CA ILE A 66 12.33 1.30 0.93
C ILE A 66 11.83 2.64 1.47
N GLY A 67 10.51 2.82 1.63
CA GLY A 67 9.93 4.00 2.27
C GLY A 67 10.47 4.22 3.69
N ALA A 68 10.37 3.19 4.53
CA ALA A 68 10.79 3.19 5.92
C ALA A 68 12.30 3.41 6.07
N TYR A 69 13.12 2.80 5.21
CA TYR A 69 14.58 2.96 5.20
C TYR A 69 15.01 4.43 5.07
N PHE A 70 14.38 5.21 4.17
CA PHE A 70 14.68 6.63 4.06
C PHE A 70 13.97 7.51 5.08
N LEU A 71 12.99 6.95 5.81
CA LEU A 71 12.27 7.67 6.85
C LEU A 71 12.99 7.57 8.19
N CYS A 72 13.60 6.44 8.53
CA CYS A 72 14.14 6.19 9.88
C CYS A 72 15.17 7.23 10.35
N GLU A 73 15.93 7.82 9.42
CA GLU A 73 16.92 8.87 9.73
C GLU A 73 16.36 10.30 9.70
N LYS A 74 15.11 10.48 9.25
CA LYS A 74 14.51 11.82 9.10
C LYS A 74 13.71 12.20 10.34
N LYS A 75 13.69 13.50 10.66
CA LYS A 75 12.72 14.04 11.63
C LYS A 75 11.29 13.89 11.09
N PHE A 76 10.36 13.61 11.99
CA PHE A 76 8.94 13.55 11.67
C PHE A 76 8.46 14.89 11.12
N ASN A 77 7.58 14.85 10.12
CA ASN A 77 7.05 16.03 9.46
C ASN A 77 5.59 15.80 9.09
N PHE A 78 4.69 16.55 9.73
CA PHE A 78 3.25 16.51 9.50
C PHE A 78 2.83 16.84 8.06
N ARG A 79 3.68 17.52 7.27
CA ARG A 79 3.40 17.75 5.85
C ARG A 79 3.29 16.46 5.05
N ARG A 80 3.97 15.39 5.44
CA ARG A 80 3.94 14.10 4.72
C ARG A 80 2.57 13.42 4.79
N PRO A 81 1.99 13.14 5.98
CA PRO A 81 0.67 12.54 6.06
C PRO A 81 -0.40 13.43 5.44
N ILE A 82 -0.35 14.76 5.64
CA ILE A 82 -1.30 15.70 5.03
C ILE A 82 -1.21 15.66 3.50
N SER A 83 0.02 15.69 2.95
CA SER A 83 0.24 15.61 1.51
C SER A 83 -0.28 14.31 0.91
N LEU A 84 -0.14 13.19 1.63
CA LEU A 84 -0.66 11.89 1.20
C LEU A 84 -2.18 11.95 1.07
N VAL A 85 -2.88 12.40 2.13
CA VAL A 85 -4.35 12.49 2.13
C VAL A 85 -4.84 13.42 1.02
N LEU A 86 -4.24 14.60 0.88
CA LEU A 86 -4.61 15.56 -0.16
C LEU A 86 -4.38 15.01 -1.56
N GLN A 87 -3.26 14.33 -1.81
CA GLN A 87 -3.00 13.69 -3.10
C GLN A 87 -4.03 12.60 -3.40
N THR A 88 -4.33 11.73 -2.44
CA THR A 88 -5.33 10.66 -2.61
C THR A 88 -6.69 11.25 -2.96
N VAL A 89 -7.19 12.23 -2.21
CA VAL A 89 -8.48 12.88 -2.49
C VAL A 89 -8.46 13.59 -3.85
N PHE A 90 -7.38 14.33 -4.15
CA PHE A 90 -7.25 15.08 -5.39
C PHE A 90 -7.30 14.18 -6.63
N TYR A 91 -6.48 13.13 -6.68
CA TYR A 91 -6.46 12.21 -7.82
C TYR A 91 -7.74 11.40 -7.92
N SER A 92 -8.33 11.00 -6.79
CA SER A 92 -9.61 10.29 -6.78
C SER A 92 -10.73 11.16 -7.36
N PHE A 93 -10.80 12.44 -6.97
CA PHE A 93 -11.75 13.41 -7.51
C PHE A 93 -11.57 13.64 -9.01
N ILE A 94 -10.33 13.80 -9.49
CA ILE A 94 -10.06 14.00 -10.91
C ILE A 94 -10.45 12.77 -11.74
N LEU A 95 -10.10 11.57 -11.28
CA LEU A 95 -10.47 10.33 -11.98
C LEU A 95 -11.99 10.16 -12.03
N TYR A 96 -12.67 10.43 -10.92
CA TYR A 96 -14.13 10.42 -10.89
C TYR A 96 -14.75 11.37 -11.91
N LEU A 97 -14.27 12.63 -11.97
CA LEU A 97 -14.75 13.60 -12.95
C LEU A 97 -14.47 13.16 -14.39
N PHE A 98 -13.28 12.59 -14.64
CA PHE A 98 -12.91 12.08 -15.96
C PHE A 98 -13.86 10.97 -16.43
N PHE A 99 -14.19 10.01 -15.55
CA PHE A 99 -15.12 8.93 -15.89
C PHE A 99 -16.57 9.43 -16.02
N LEU A 100 -17.01 10.35 -15.15
CA LEU A 100 -18.35 10.95 -15.23
C LEU A 100 -18.57 11.71 -16.55
N LEU A 101 -17.53 12.37 -17.07
CA LEU A 101 -17.59 13.10 -18.33
C LEU A 101 -17.38 12.21 -19.56
N GLY A 102 -16.66 11.09 -19.40
CA GLY A 102 -16.26 10.20 -20.49
C GLY A 102 -17.23 9.04 -20.76
N ASP A 103 -18.04 8.64 -19.78
CA ASP A 103 -18.97 7.52 -19.90
C ASP A 103 -20.39 7.94 -19.48
N ASN A 104 -21.28 8.07 -20.48
CA ASN A 104 -22.68 8.47 -20.28
C ASN A 104 -23.50 7.42 -19.51
N HIS A 105 -22.95 6.23 -19.25
CA HIS A 105 -23.63 5.13 -18.56
C HIS A 105 -23.25 5.00 -17.09
N LEU A 106 -22.36 5.82 -16.55
CA LEU A 106 -22.05 5.85 -15.11
C LEU A 106 -23.04 6.77 -14.39
N PRO A 107 -24.05 6.24 -13.66
CA PRO A 107 -24.96 7.08 -12.92
C PRO A 107 -24.22 7.77 -11.77
N PHE A 108 -24.45 9.08 -11.61
CA PHE A 108 -24.02 9.81 -10.43
C PHE A 108 -24.62 9.15 -9.19
N GLN A 109 -23.77 8.60 -8.31
CA GLN A 109 -24.18 8.02 -7.04
C GLN A 109 -23.58 8.84 -5.89
N ALA A 110 -24.44 9.43 -5.05
CA ALA A 110 -23.98 10.25 -3.93
C ALA A 110 -23.12 9.46 -2.92
N GLU A 111 -23.37 8.14 -2.80
CA GLU A 111 -22.58 7.25 -1.96
C GLU A 111 -21.16 7.00 -2.51
N SER A 112 -20.99 6.96 -3.84
CA SER A 112 -19.65 6.87 -4.44
C SER A 112 -18.86 8.16 -4.25
N LEU A 113 -19.53 9.32 -4.25
CA LEU A 113 -18.90 10.61 -3.95
C LEU A 113 -18.44 10.72 -2.48
N LYS A 114 -19.24 10.20 -1.53
CA LYS A 114 -18.83 10.15 -0.11
C LYS A 114 -17.62 9.24 0.08
N ALA A 115 -17.62 8.05 -0.50
CA ALA A 115 -16.49 7.12 -0.42
C ALA A 115 -15.21 7.69 -1.05
N LEU A 116 -15.35 8.55 -2.07
CA LEU A 116 -14.25 9.22 -2.77
C LEU A 116 -13.64 10.38 -1.97
N LEU A 117 -14.50 11.20 -1.34
CA LEU A 117 -14.10 12.40 -0.59
C LEU A 117 -13.69 12.09 0.85
N LEU A 118 -14.21 11.00 1.41
CA LEU A 118 -13.86 10.49 2.73
C LEU A 118 -13.18 9.12 2.57
N PRO A 119 -11.91 9.07 2.11
CA PRO A 119 -11.17 7.82 2.02
C PRO A 119 -10.89 7.19 3.40
N PHE A 120 -11.27 7.86 4.51
CA PHE A 120 -11.12 7.36 5.87
C PHE A 120 -12.39 7.64 6.70
N PRO A 121 -12.75 6.74 7.63
CA PRO A 121 -12.27 5.35 7.81
C PRO A 121 -12.93 4.38 6.82
N GLU A 122 -12.51 3.11 6.81
CA GLU A 122 -13.17 2.01 6.06
C GLU A 122 -14.72 2.09 6.12
N PRO A 123 -15.43 1.78 5.01
CA PRO A 123 -15.00 0.98 3.85
C PRO A 123 -14.83 1.82 2.58
N SER A 124 -13.61 2.26 2.30
CA SER A 124 -13.30 3.12 1.15
C SER A 124 -12.49 2.41 0.06
N GLY A 125 -11.96 1.21 0.34
CA GLY A 125 -11.06 0.49 -0.57
C GLY A 125 -9.62 1.01 -0.58
N TYR A 126 -9.31 2.06 0.17
CA TYR A 126 -7.99 2.68 0.26
C TYR A 126 -7.13 2.13 1.42
N TRP A 127 -7.29 0.84 1.75
CA TRP A 127 -6.63 0.17 2.87
C TRP A 127 -5.12 0.45 2.97
N PHE A 128 -4.43 0.54 1.83
CA PHE A 128 -3.00 0.81 1.79
C PHE A 128 -2.69 2.25 2.22
N VAL A 129 -3.49 3.23 1.81
CA VAL A 129 -3.29 4.64 2.18
C VAL A 129 -3.49 4.81 3.69
N GLU A 130 -4.48 4.13 4.27
CA GLU A 130 -4.73 4.15 5.71
C GLU A 130 -3.58 3.53 6.50
N ALA A 131 -3.17 2.32 6.13
CA ALA A 131 -2.05 1.64 6.76
C ALA A 131 -0.75 2.47 6.66
N TYR A 132 -0.51 3.10 5.51
CA TYR A 132 0.66 3.95 5.31
C TYR A 132 0.56 5.27 6.09
N LEU A 133 -0.63 5.85 6.25
CA LEU A 133 -0.85 7.03 7.09
C LEU A 133 -0.53 6.73 8.55
N VAL A 134 -1.01 5.58 9.06
CA VAL A 134 -0.68 5.09 10.41
C VAL A 134 0.82 4.91 10.56
N LEU A 135 1.49 4.30 9.57
CA LEU A 135 2.96 4.14 9.58
C LEU A 135 3.67 5.50 9.67
N LEU A 136 3.24 6.50 8.90
CA LEU A 136 3.82 7.84 8.95
C LEU A 136 3.64 8.49 10.32
N ILE A 137 2.47 8.35 10.94
CA ILE A 137 2.17 8.89 12.28
C ILE A 137 2.96 8.16 13.38
N LEU A 138 3.14 6.84 13.26
CA LEU A 138 3.91 6.02 14.20
C LEU A 138 5.43 6.13 14.02
N MET A 139 5.89 6.67 12.89
CA MET A 139 7.29 6.88 12.58
C MET A 139 8.14 7.47 13.73
N PRO A 140 7.76 8.57 14.42
CA PRO A 140 8.56 9.11 15.54
C PRO A 140 8.74 8.10 16.68
N LEU A 141 7.71 7.31 16.99
CA LEU A 141 7.77 6.25 17.99
C LEU A 141 8.71 5.13 17.52
N LEU A 142 8.58 4.68 16.27
CA LEU A 142 9.44 3.66 15.69
C LEU A 142 10.92 4.09 15.69
N ASN A 143 11.19 5.34 15.35
CA ASN A 143 12.55 5.89 15.38
C ASN A 143 13.13 5.94 16.79
N LEU A 144 12.32 6.27 17.79
CA LEU A 144 12.74 6.24 19.20
C LEU A 144 13.13 4.81 19.61
N LEU A 145 12.32 3.80 19.24
CA LEU A 145 12.63 2.40 19.54
C LEU A 145 13.94 1.95 18.88
N ILE A 146 14.14 2.29 17.60
CA ILE A 146 15.37 1.93 16.86
C ILE A 146 16.62 2.56 17.50
N GLN A 147 16.52 3.78 18.03
CA GLN A 147 17.65 4.48 18.63
C GLN A 147 18.00 4.01 20.05
N ASN A 148 17.01 3.50 20.80
CA ASN A 148 17.18 3.16 22.22
C ASN A 148 17.28 1.64 22.48
N LEU A 149 16.88 0.79 21.54
CA LEU A 149 16.92 -0.66 21.72
C LEU A 149 18.15 -1.28 21.06
N THR A 150 18.69 -2.31 21.71
CA THR A 150 19.68 -3.19 21.09
C THR A 150 19.05 -4.03 19.98
N ARG A 151 19.87 -4.55 19.04
CA ARG A 151 19.39 -5.43 17.97
C ARG A 151 18.63 -6.65 18.50
N TYR A 152 19.06 -7.20 19.63
CA TYR A 152 18.40 -8.33 20.28
C TYR A 152 17.01 -7.95 20.82
N GLN A 153 16.89 -6.80 21.48
CA GLN A 153 15.61 -6.27 21.97
C GLN A 153 14.64 -5.96 20.81
N LEU A 154 15.15 -5.41 19.72
CA LEU A 154 14.33 -5.18 18.52
C LEU A 154 13.80 -6.50 17.95
N PHE A 155 14.67 -7.50 17.80
CA PHE A 155 14.30 -8.81 17.25
C PHE A 155 13.28 -9.54 18.14
N THR A 156 13.49 -9.53 19.46
CA THR A 156 12.54 -10.13 20.41
C THR A 156 11.21 -9.40 20.45
N THR A 157 11.18 -8.06 20.30
CA THR A 157 9.93 -7.30 20.19
C THR A 157 9.14 -7.68 18.93
N ILE A 158 9.83 -7.83 17.79
CA ILE A 158 9.20 -8.27 16.53
C ILE A 158 8.63 -9.69 16.66
N ILE A 159 9.41 -10.62 17.23
CA ILE A 159 8.96 -11.99 17.47
C ILE A 159 7.79 -12.03 18.45
N GLY A 160 7.85 -11.26 19.54
CA GLY A 160 6.76 -11.16 20.51
C GLY A 160 5.47 -10.66 19.88
N GLY A 161 5.55 -9.60 19.07
CA GLY A 161 4.40 -9.09 18.32
C GLY A 161 3.82 -10.10 17.33
N TYR A 162 4.68 -10.84 16.61
CA TYR A 162 4.25 -11.91 15.71
C TYR A 162 3.53 -13.04 16.46
N ASN A 163 4.07 -13.50 17.59
CA ASN A 163 3.45 -14.52 18.42
C ASN A 163 2.10 -14.07 19.00
N LEU A 164 1.98 -12.82 19.43
CA LEU A 164 0.70 -12.27 19.92
C LEU A 164 -0.37 -12.27 18.82
N ARG A 165 0.02 -11.93 17.58
CA ARG A 165 -0.87 -11.97 16.41
C ARG A 165 -1.30 -13.40 16.06
N LEU A 166 -0.41 -14.38 16.18
CA LEU A 166 -0.76 -15.78 15.97
C LEU A 166 -1.74 -16.27 17.04
N ASN A 167 -1.45 -15.98 18.31
CA ASN A 167 -2.28 -16.42 19.43
C ASN A 167 -3.71 -15.84 19.35
N THR A 168 -3.82 -14.55 19.03
CA THR A 168 -5.14 -13.91 18.81
C THR A 168 -5.90 -14.48 17.61
N ARG A 169 -5.22 -14.95 16.56
CA ARG A 169 -5.89 -15.68 15.46
C ARG A 169 -6.39 -17.06 15.87
N PHE A 170 -5.78 -17.74 16.84
CA PHE A 170 -6.28 -19.02 17.35
C PHE A 170 -7.45 -18.88 18.34
N THR A 171 -7.60 -17.74 19.00
CA THR A 171 -8.70 -17.50 19.97
C THR A 171 -10.07 -17.29 19.30
N TYR A 172 -10.13 -16.98 18.00
CA TYR A 172 -11.39 -16.77 17.27
C TYR A 172 -11.86 -17.97 16.42
N TYR A 173 -11.30 -19.17 16.65
CA TYR A 173 -11.72 -20.43 16.00
C TYR A 173 -12.16 -21.52 17.00
N PHE A 174 -12.59 -21.13 18.21
CA PHE A 174 -13.29 -22.01 19.16
C PHE A 174 -14.59 -21.37 19.63
#